data_AF-A0A914JUZ5-F1
#
_entry.id   AF-A0A914JUZ5-F1
#
_cell.length_a   1.000
_cell.length_b   1.000
_cell.length_c   1.000
_cell.angle_alpha   90.00
_cell.angle_beta   90.00
_cell.angle_gamma   90.00
#
_symmetry.space_group_name_H-M   'P 1'
#
loop_
_entity.id
_entity.type
_entity.pdbx_description
1 polymer ?
#
loop_
_entity_poly.entity_id
_entity_poly.type
_entity_poly.pdbx_seq_one_letter_code
_entity_poly.pdbx_strand_id
1 'polypeptide(L)' 'MAFIGASVIENDGRTWSWTDHSEIRYENWLNPSAVAIESQINQCSAINPVIRGKWFTVDCFRRLPFICEIPLL' A
#
# COMPACT_ATOMS: atom_id res chain seq x y z
N MET A 1 -9.77 3.14 8.49
CA MET A 1 -8.58 2.89 7.64
C MET A 1 -8.29 1.41 7.72
N ALA A 2 -7.82 0.79 6.64
CA ALA A 2 -7.49 -0.63 6.62
C ALA A 2 -6.29 -0.89 5.71
N PHE A 3 -5.46 -1.89 6.02
CA PHE A 3 -4.41 -2.34 5.11
C PHE A 3 -5.00 -2.83 3.79
N ILE A 4 -4.28 -2.56 2.71
CA ILE A 4 -4.47 -3.15 1.38
C ILE A 4 -3.16 -3.85 0.96
N GLY A 5 -3.20 -4.62 -0.12
CA GLY A 5 -2.06 -5.45 -0.52
C GLY A 5 -0.86 -4.72 -1.13
N ALA A 6 -0.88 -3.39 -1.27
CA ALA A 6 0.26 -2.68 -1.84
C ALA A 6 1.33 -2.49 -0.75
N SER A 7 2.56 -2.90 -1.04
CA SER A 7 3.71 -2.71 -0.16
C SER A 7 4.99 -2.51 -0.97
N VAL A 8 6.03 -2.01 -0.31
CA VAL A 8 7.39 -2.01 -0.87
C VAL A 8 8.02 -3.36 -0.54
N ILE A 9 7.99 -4.29 -1.51
CA ILE A 9 8.42 -5.68 -1.33
C ILE A 9 9.92 -5.87 -1.63
N GLU A 10 10.51 -5.01 -2.47
CA GLU A 10 11.91 -5.09 -2.88
C GLU A 10 12.81 -4.12 -2.11
N ASN A 11 14.09 -4.50 -1.95
CA ASN A 11 15.13 -3.68 -1.31
C ASN A 11 15.47 -2.39 -2.06
N ASP A 12 14.76 -2.06 -3.15
CA ASP A 12 14.92 -0.77 -3.82
C ASP A 12 14.31 0.39 -3.02
N GLY A 13 13.44 0.08 -2.03
CA GLY A 13 12.82 1.06 -1.14
C GLY A 13 11.90 2.06 -1.85
N ARG A 14 11.53 1.78 -3.11
CA ARG A 14 10.93 2.77 -4.02
C ARG A 14 9.77 2.21 -4.83
N THR A 15 9.76 0.91 -5.11
CA THR A 15 8.75 0.32 -5.97
C THR A 15 7.65 -0.33 -5.14
N TRP A 16 6.42 0.13 -5.36
CA TRP A 16 5.22 -0.51 -4.83
C TRP A 16 4.84 -1.70 -5.70
N SER A 17 4.45 -2.79 -5.05
CA SER A 17 3.88 -3.96 -5.71
C SER A 17 2.73 -4.52 -4.88
N TRP A 18 1.79 -5.17 -5.56
CA TRP A 18 0.74 -5.92 -4.88
C TRP A 18 1.29 -7.24 -4.35
N THR A 19 0.85 -7.65 -3.17
CA THR A 19 1.20 -8.94 -2.55
C THR A 19 0.74 -10.16 -3.36
N ASP A 20 -0.19 -9.98 -4.30
CA ASP A 20 -0.67 -11.03 -5.20
C ASP A 20 0.11 -11.09 -6.53
N HIS A 21 1.16 -10.26 -6.67
CA HIS A 21 1.98 -10.11 -7.86
C HIS A 21 1.26 -9.57 -9.11
N SER A 22 0.06 -9.02 -8.95
CA SER A 22 -0.60 -8.28 -10.02
C SER A 22 0.14 -6.96 -10.31
N GLU A 23 0.01 -6.47 -11.54
CA GLU A 23 0.62 -5.22 -11.96
C GLU A 23 -0.15 -4.02 -11.37
N ILE A 24 0.57 -3.04 -10.81
CA ILE A 24 -0.03 -1.76 -10.43
C ILE A 24 -0.37 -0.97 -11.70
N ARG A 25 -1.63 -1.06 -12.14
CA ARG A 25 -2.18 -0.26 -13.25
C ARG A 25 -2.97 0.96 -12.80
N TYR A 26 -3.25 1.04 -11.50
CA TYR A 26 -4.02 2.10 -10.89
C TYR A 26 -3.41 2.46 -9.54
N GLU A 27 -3.34 3.76 -9.25
CA GLU A 27 -2.91 4.29 -7.98
C GLU A 27 -3.88 5.35 -7.48
N ASN A 28 -4.07 5.41 -6.16
CA ASN A 28 -4.92 6.44 -5.54
C ASN A 28 -4.28 7.08 -4.31
N TRP A 29 -2.98 7.39 -4.37
CA TRP A 29 -2.26 7.98 -3.25
C TRP A 29 -2.87 9.32 -2.80
N LEU A 30 -2.94 9.51 -1.48
CA LEU A 30 -3.31 10.77 -0.84
C LEU A 30 -2.26 11.84 -1.11
N ASN A 31 -0.98 11.45 -1.08
CA ASN A 31 0.15 12.29 -1.42
C ASN A 31 1.07 11.53 -2.41
N PRO A 32 1.11 11.91 -3.70
CA PRO A 32 1.92 11.24 -4.72
C PRO A 32 3.43 11.24 -4.39
N SER A 33 3.91 12.22 -3.62
CA SER A 33 5.33 12.33 -3.25
C SER A 33 5.72 11.47 -2.05
N ALA A 34 4.76 10.85 -1.36
CA ALA A 34 5.03 9.99 -0.18
C ALA A 34 5.43 8.55 -0.56
N VAL A 35 5.48 8.24 -1.86
CA VAL A 35 5.87 6.94 -2.43
C VAL A 35 7.37 6.64 -2.27
N ALA A 36 8.21 7.67 -2.06
CA ALA A 36 9.67 7.55 -2.06
C ALA A 36 10.31 8.00 -0.73
N ILE A 37 9.90 7.42 0.41
CA ILE A 37 10.62 7.68 1.67
C ILE A 37 11.81 6.73 1.75
N GLU A 38 12.93 7.13 1.12
CA GLU A 38 14.21 6.41 1.05
C GLU A 38 14.75 5.86 2.39
N SER A 39 14.23 6.32 3.53
CA SER A 39 14.69 5.96 4.87
C SER A 39 13.82 4.94 5.61
N GLN A 40 12.71 4.48 5.03
CA GLN A 40 11.79 3.56 5.72
C GLN A 40 11.77 2.18 5.06
N ILE A 41 12.44 1.23 5.70
CA ILE A 41 12.28 -0.21 5.44
C ILE A 41 10.91 -0.63 6.02
N ASN A 42 10.16 -1.49 5.33
CA ASN A 42 8.83 -1.99 5.72
C ASN A 42 7.68 -0.98 5.55
N GLN A 43 7.49 -0.51 4.32
CA GLN A 43 6.34 0.33 3.97
C GLN A 43 5.16 -0.51 3.49
N CYS A 44 4.04 -0.37 4.19
CA CYS A 44 2.75 -0.93 3.80
C CYS A 44 1.80 0.21 3.42
N SER A 45 0.73 -0.11 2.71
CA SER A 45 -0.31 0.86 2.37
C SER A 45 -1.60 0.58 3.12
N ALA A 46 -2.32 1.65 3.42
CA ALA A 46 -3.67 1.57 3.95
C ALA A 46 -4.61 2.52 3.20
N ILE A 47 -5.87 2.12 3.09
CA ILE A 47 -6.94 2.89 2.48
C ILE A 47 -7.72 3.69 3.53
N ASN A 48 -8.07 4.94 3.19
CA ASN A 48 -8.97 5.77 3.98
C ASN A 48 -10.33 5.97 3.26
N PRO A 49 -11.41 5.30 3.68
CA PRO A 49 -12.72 5.43 3.03
C PRO A 49 -13.31 6.84 3.18
N VAL A 50 -12.96 7.57 4.24
CA VAL A 50 -13.45 8.95 4.46
C VAL A 50 -12.90 9.92 3.41
N ILE A 51 -11.70 9.65 2.90
CA ILE A 51 -11.06 10.46 1.87
C ILE A 51 -11.15 9.74 0.53
N ARG A 52 -12.36 9.38 0.10
CA ARG A 52 -12.63 8.79 -1.24
C ARG A 52 -11.71 7.60 -1.59
N GLY A 53 -11.39 6.76 -0.60
CA GLY A 53 -10.53 5.60 -0.79
C GLY A 53 -9.07 5.94 -1.12
N LYS A 54 -8.58 7.12 -0.73
CA LYS A 54 -7.18 7.49 -0.90
C LYS A 54 -6.26 6.58 -0.09
N TRP A 55 -5.12 6.23 -0.67
CA TRP A 55 -4.10 5.38 -0.08
C TRP A 55 -3.05 6.21 0.62
N PHE A 56 -2.44 5.69 1.69
CA PHE A 56 -1.33 6.34 2.36
C PHE A 56 -0.33 5.30 2.87
N THR A 57 0.94 5.71 2.93
CA THR A 57 2.03 4.92 3.48
C THR A 57 1.87 4.81 5.00
N VAL A 58 2.04 3.60 5.52
CA VAL A 58 1.95 3.28 6.93
C VAL A 58 3.01 2.24 7.30
N ASP A 59 3.51 2.32 8.53
CA ASP A 59 4.38 1.30 9.10
C ASP A 59 3.65 -0.06 9.14
N CYS A 60 4.24 -1.08 8.51
CA CYS A 60 3.71 -2.44 8.45
C CYS A 60 3.45 -3.06 9.83
N PHE A 61 4.12 -2.61 10.89
CA PHE A 61 3.93 -3.14 12.25
C PHE A 61 2.75 -2.51 13.01
N ARG A 62 2.02 -1.56 12.40
CA ARG A 62 0.79 -1.03 13.01
C ARG A 62 -0.31 -2.07 13.05
N ARG A 63 -1.09 -2.08 14.14
CA ARG A 63 -2.31 -2.88 14.25
C ARG A 63 -3.47 -2.12 13.62
N LEU A 64 -3.84 -2.50 12.40
CA LEU A 64 -5.01 -2.00 11.67
C LEU A 64 -5.83 -3.18 11.14
N PRO A 65 -7.15 -3.00 10.90
CA PRO A 65 -7.91 -3.96 10.11
C PRO A 65 -7.34 -4.05 8.69
N PHE A 66 -7.71 -5.08 7.94
CA PHE A 66 -7.23 -5.31 6.58
C PHE A 66 -8.37 -5.77 5.66
N ILE A 67 -8.15 -5.65 4.36
CA ILE A 67 -9.08 -6.09 3.32
C ILE A 67 -8.44 -7.26 2.57
N CYS A 68 -9.19 -8.35 2.39
CA CYS A 68 -8.79 -9.49 1.58
C CYS A 68 -9.42 -9.42 0.20
N GLU A 69 -8.68 -9.91 -0.78
CA GLU A 69 -9.16 -10.21 -2.12
C GLU A 69 -8.82 -11.66 -2.42
N ILE A 70 -9.75 -12.37 -3.09
CA ILE A 70 -9.55 -13.73 -3.56
C ILE A 70 -10.02 -13.76 -5.01
N PRO A 71 -9.21 -14.29 -5.95
CA PRO A 71 -9.64 -14.45 -7.33
C PRO A 71 -10.92 -15.27 -7.44
N LEU A 72 -11.88 -14.79 -8.23
CA LEU A 72 -13.11 -15.50 -8.54
C LEU A 72 -12.89 -16.47 -9.72
N LEU A 73 -11.96 -17.42 -9.59
CA LEU A 73 -11.54 -18.40 -10.61
C LEU A 73 -10.90 -17.82 -11.88
#